data_AF-A0AAV6I2E9-F1
#
_entry.id   AF-A0AAV6I2E9-F1
#
_cell.length_a   1.000
_cell.length_b   1.000
_cell.length_c   1.000
_cell.angle_alpha   90.00
_cell.angle_beta   90.00
_cell.angle_gamma   90.00
#
_symmetry.space_group_name_H-M   'P 1'
#
loop_
_entity.id
_entity.type
_entity.pdbx_description
1 polymer ?
#
loop_
_entity_poly.entity_id
_entity_poly.type
_entity_poly.pdbx_seq_one_letter_code
_entity_poly.pdbx_strand_id
1 'polypeptide(L)'
;MAEVVKAHPHIKGTNFDLPHIVDTAPVYPGVAHVGGDMFESLSRADAILMKRILHDWSDEDCIRILRKCQKAIPKKTGKVLILDVVLQPGGDGLFDEVGMIFDILMLVQCSGGKERSEIEWKRVLE
;
A
#
# COMPACT_ATOMS: atom_id res chain seq x y z
N MET A 1 -9.58 -4.34 5.24
CA MET A 1 -10.84 -4.05 4.50
C MET A 1 -12.08 -4.43 5.29
N ALA A 2 -12.15 -5.62 5.90
CA ALA A 2 -13.32 -6.06 6.70
C ALA A 2 -13.78 -5.03 7.76
N GLU A 3 -12.84 -4.51 8.57
CA GLU A 3 -13.18 -3.48 9.58
C GLU A 3 -13.69 -2.17 8.95
N VAL A 4 -13.18 -1.79 7.77
CA VAL A 4 -13.65 -0.59 7.05
C VAL A 4 -15.09 -0.78 6.58
N VAL A 5 -15.41 -1.92 5.97
CA VAL A 5 -16.78 -2.23 5.51
C VAL A 5 -17.74 -2.38 6.69
N LYS A 6 -17.29 -2.97 7.80
CA LYS A 6 -18.08 -3.08 9.04
C LYS A 6 -18.41 -1.71 9.63
N ALA A 7 -17.45 -0.80 9.69
CA ALA A 7 -17.65 0.57 10.18
C ALA A 7 -18.45 1.44 9.20
N HIS A 8 -18.33 1.17 7.90
CA HIS A 8 -18.96 1.94 6.82
C HIS A 8 -19.65 1.01 5.80
N PRO A 9 -20.84 0.46 6.13
CA PRO A 9 -21.51 -0.55 5.28
C PRO A 9 -21.91 -0.08 3.88
N HIS A 10 -21.90 1.23 3.63
CA HIS A 10 -22.16 1.81 2.31
C HIS A 10 -20.94 1.70 1.36
N ILE A 11 -19.75 1.39 1.89
CA ILE A 11 -18.53 1.17 1.11
C ILE A 11 -18.52 -0.26 0.58
N LYS A 12 -18.33 -0.42 -0.73
CA LYS A 12 -18.03 -1.72 -1.35
C LYS A 12 -16.54 -2.00 -1.23
N GLY A 13 -16.16 -2.93 -0.38
CA GLY A 13 -14.76 -3.26 -0.13
C GLY A 13 -14.24 -4.35 -1.06
N THR A 14 -13.03 -4.14 -1.59
CA THR A 14 -12.26 -5.17 -2.31
C THR A 14 -10.94 -5.41 -1.57
N ASN A 15 -10.62 -6.68 -1.29
CA ASN A 15 -9.29 -7.13 -0.92
C ASN A 15 -8.59 -7.65 -2.18
N PHE A 16 -7.56 -6.94 -2.61
CA PHE A 16 -6.77 -7.30 -3.78
C PHE A 16 -5.39 -7.80 -3.35
N ASP A 17 -4.97 -8.95 -3.87
CA ASP A 17 -3.66 -9.54 -3.63
C ASP A 17 -3.33 -10.51 -4.78
N LEU A 18 -2.18 -11.19 -4.71
CA LEU A 18 -1.85 -12.25 -5.66
C LEU A 18 -2.89 -13.38 -5.60
N PRO A 19 -3.17 -14.09 -6.72
CA PRO A 19 -4.21 -15.13 -6.77
C PRO A 19 -4.09 -16.18 -5.65
N HIS A 20 -2.89 -16.72 -5.45
CA HIS A 20 -2.65 -17.73 -4.41
C HIS A 20 -2.82 -17.20 -2.98
N ILE A 21 -2.72 -15.89 -2.75
CA ILE A 21 -2.97 -15.27 -1.43
C ILE A 21 -4.47 -15.15 -1.20
N VAL A 22 -5.21 -14.58 -2.16
CA VAL A 22 -6.66 -14.40 -2.00
C VAL A 22 -7.43 -15.72 -1.97
N ASP A 23 -6.92 -16.78 -2.62
CA ASP A 23 -7.52 -18.13 -2.58
C ASP A 23 -7.51 -18.74 -1.17
N THR A 24 -6.60 -18.30 -0.31
CA THR A 24 -6.49 -18.75 1.08
C THR A 24 -7.17 -17.81 2.09
N ALA A 25 -7.71 -16.68 1.61
CA ALA A 25 -8.29 -15.67 2.48
C ALA A 25 -9.62 -16.16 3.10
N PRO A 26 -9.85 -15.93 4.41
CA PRO A 26 -11.16 -16.17 5.01
C PRO A 26 -12.24 -15.33 4.35
N VAL A 27 -13.48 -15.83 4.33
CA VAL A 27 -14.62 -15.06 3.82
C VAL A 27 -14.97 -13.95 4.81
N TYR A 28 -14.95 -12.70 4.33
CA TYR A 28 -15.41 -11.53 5.09
C TYR A 28 -16.70 -10.96 4.47
N PRO A 29 -17.82 -10.92 5.20
CA PRO A 29 -19.06 -10.36 4.70
C PRO A 29 -18.88 -8.92 4.18
N GLY A 30 -19.35 -8.65 2.96
CA GLY A 30 -19.25 -7.33 2.31
C GLY A 30 -17.89 -7.01 1.68
N VAL A 31 -16.93 -7.95 1.71
CA VAL A 31 -15.62 -7.79 1.05
C VAL A 31 -15.50 -8.78 -0.10
N ALA A 32 -15.18 -8.29 -1.30
CA ALA A 32 -14.81 -9.12 -2.43
C ALA A 32 -13.30 -9.42 -2.40
N HIS A 33 -12.91 -10.67 -2.62
CA HIS A 33 -11.51 -11.07 -2.80
C HIS A 33 -11.20 -11.15 -4.29
N VAL A 34 -10.18 -10.43 -4.74
CA VAL A 34 -9.81 -10.34 -6.16
C VAL A 34 -8.32 -10.61 -6.33
N GLY A 35 -8.00 -11.68 -7.06
CA GLY A 35 -6.63 -12.06 -7.36
C GLY A 35 -6.09 -11.29 -8.57
N GLY A 36 -4.85 -10.83 -8.50
CA GLY A 36 -4.18 -10.22 -9.65
C GLY A 36 -2.78 -9.73 -9.34
N ASP A 37 -2.18 -9.06 -10.32
CA ASP A 37 -0.87 -8.42 -10.19
C ASP A 37 -1.02 -6.90 -10.34
N MET A 38 -0.63 -6.16 -9.30
CA MET A 38 -0.70 -4.70 -9.27
C MET A 38 0.24 -4.01 -10.27
N PHE A 39 1.31 -4.68 -10.72
CA PHE A 39 2.18 -4.17 -11.79
C PHE A 39 1.51 -4.26 -13.16
N GLU A 40 0.55 -5.17 -13.32
CA GLU A 40 -0.19 -5.36 -14.56
C GLU A 40 -1.44 -4.48 -14.60
N SER A 41 -2.39 -4.71 -13.68
CA SER A 41 -3.66 -3.96 -13.68
C SER A 41 -4.33 -3.95 -12.32
N LEU A 42 -5.08 -2.88 -12.06
CA LEU A 42 -5.93 -2.72 -10.88
C LEU A 42 -7.37 -2.46 -11.32
N SER A 43 -8.32 -3.06 -10.59
CA SER A 43 -9.74 -2.79 -10.81
C SER A 43 -10.09 -1.34 -10.44
N ARG A 44 -11.10 -0.77 -11.09
CA ARG A 44 -11.51 0.61 -10.82
C ARG A 44 -12.10 0.74 -9.41
N ALA A 45 -11.67 1.77 -8.69
CA ALA A 45 -12.17 2.07 -7.35
C ALA A 45 -12.16 3.59 -7.10
N ASP A 46 -13.00 4.07 -6.19
CA ASP A 46 -12.98 5.48 -5.78
C ASP A 46 -11.75 5.81 -4.93
N ALA A 47 -11.23 4.83 -4.19
CA ALA A 47 -9.99 4.95 -3.44
C ALA A 47 -9.23 3.62 -3.43
N ILE A 48 -7.90 3.71 -3.37
CA ILE A 48 -7.00 2.56 -3.20
C ILE A 48 -6.24 2.74 -1.89
N LEU A 49 -6.26 1.71 -1.05
CA LEU A 49 -5.51 1.66 0.20
C LEU A 49 -4.33 0.70 0.03
N MET A 50 -3.12 1.19 0.22
CA MET A 50 -1.89 0.39 0.28
C MET A 50 -1.31 0.49 1.68
N LYS A 51 -1.28 -0.63 2.40
CA LYS A 51 -0.74 -0.70 3.77
C LYS A 51 0.38 -1.72 3.79
N ARG A 52 1.63 -1.29 4.07
CA ARG A 52 2.81 -2.16 4.01
C ARG A 52 2.96 -2.81 2.65
N ILE A 53 3.00 -1.95 1.62
CA ILE A 53 3.15 -2.36 0.22
C ILE A 53 4.34 -1.64 -0.39
N LEU A 54 4.37 -0.30 -0.36
CA LEU A 54 5.38 0.44 -1.11
C LEU A 54 6.77 0.35 -0.47
N HIS A 55 6.87 0.02 0.81
CA HIS A 55 8.16 -0.25 1.46
C HIS A 55 8.88 -1.51 0.95
N ASP A 56 8.18 -2.43 0.29
CA ASP A 56 8.77 -3.66 -0.29
C ASP A 56 9.52 -3.39 -1.60
N TRP A 57 9.41 -2.19 -2.16
CA TRP A 57 9.81 -1.91 -3.54
C TRP A 57 10.79 -0.76 -3.65
N SER A 58 11.60 -0.80 -4.72
CA SER A 58 12.43 0.30 -5.17
C SER A 58 11.59 1.54 -5.51
N ASP A 59 12.22 2.72 -5.56
CA ASP A 59 11.52 3.96 -5.93
C ASP A 59 10.92 3.87 -7.35
N GLU A 60 11.63 3.23 -8.28
CA GLU A 60 11.17 3.00 -9.65
C GLU A 60 9.92 2.12 -9.69
N ASP A 61 9.89 1.05 -8.88
CA ASP A 61 8.75 0.15 -8.81
C ASP A 61 7.56 0.77 -8.07
N CYS A 62 7.79 1.55 -7.02
CA CYS A 62 6.75 2.35 -6.38
C CYS A 62 6.07 3.28 -7.39
N ILE A 63 6.84 3.99 -8.21
CA ILE A 63 6.30 4.88 -9.26
C ILE A 63 5.49 4.08 -10.29
N ARG A 64 5.93 2.87 -10.66
CA ARG A 64 5.17 1.99 -11.56
C ARG A 64 3.82 1.60 -10.95
N ILE A 65 3.80 1.18 -9.68
CA ILE A 65 2.58 0.82 -8.94
C ILE A 65 1.64 2.03 -8.80
N LEU A 66 2.17 3.19 -8.41
CA LEU A 66 1.40 4.42 -8.23
C LEU A 66 0.76 4.89 -9.54
N ARG A 67 1.45 4.75 -10.68
CA ARG A 67 0.87 5.03 -12.01
C ARG A 67 -0.30 4.10 -12.35
N LYS A 68 -0.27 2.84 -11.90
CA LYS A 68 -1.41 1.91 -12.07
C LYS A 68 -2.57 2.33 -11.17
N CYS A 69 -2.29 2.71 -9.94
CA CYS A 69 -3.30 3.25 -9.02
C CYS A 69 -3.98 4.49 -9.59
N GLN A 70 -3.21 5.45 -10.12
CA GLN A 70 -3.72 6.68 -10.74
C GLN A 70 -4.68 6.40 -11.91
N LYS A 71 -4.43 5.35 -12.69
CA LYS A 71 -5.30 4.92 -13.80
C LYS A 71 -6.59 4.25 -13.31
N ALA A 72 -6.56 3.61 -12.15
CA ALA A 72 -7.68 2.89 -11.57
C ALA A 72 -8.66 3.79 -10.79
N ILE A 73 -8.25 4.99 -10.38
CA ILE A 73 -9.08 5.94 -9.62
C ILE A 73 -9.66 7.09 -10.48
N PRO A 74 -10.78 7.71 -10.07
CA PRO A 74 -11.29 8.92 -10.74
C PRO A 74 -10.32 10.10 -10.63
N LYS A 75 -10.02 10.78 -11.75
CA LYS A 75 -9.04 11.89 -11.79
C LYS A 75 -9.36 13.07 -10.84
N LYS A 76 -10.64 13.35 -10.57
CA LYS A 76 -11.06 14.53 -9.80
C LYS A 76 -11.28 14.26 -8.31
N THR A 77 -11.72 13.05 -7.98
CA THR A 77 -12.19 12.70 -6.63
C THR A 77 -11.46 11.50 -6.04
N GLY A 78 -10.71 10.78 -6.87
CA GLY A 78 -10.02 9.56 -6.49
C GLY A 78 -8.86 9.83 -5.55
N LYS A 79 -8.58 8.88 -4.65
CA LYS A 79 -7.48 8.98 -3.69
C LYS A 79 -6.68 7.68 -3.61
N VAL A 80 -5.37 7.81 -3.42
CA VAL A 80 -4.50 6.72 -3.00
C VAL A 80 -4.12 7.00 -1.54
N LEU A 81 -4.40 6.06 -0.65
CA LEU A 81 -4.05 6.12 0.76
C LEU A 81 -2.89 5.17 1.01
N ILE A 82 -1.78 5.69 1.52
CA ILE A 82 -0.57 4.92 1.83
C ILE A 82 -0.40 4.88 3.34
N LEU A 83 -0.28 3.68 3.89
CA LEU A 83 0.00 3.43 5.30
C LEU A 83 1.31 2.65 5.40
N ASP A 84 2.42 3.38 5.41
CA ASP A 84 3.79 2.90 5.58
C ASP A 84 4.54 3.75 6.62
N VAL A 85 5.73 3.32 7.03
CA VAL A 85 6.55 4.08 7.99
C VAL A 85 7.07 5.35 7.31
N VAL A 86 7.11 6.43 8.08
CA VAL A 86 7.78 7.67 7.70
C VAL A 86 8.95 7.87 8.66
N LEU A 87 10.17 7.64 8.19
CA LEU A 87 11.37 7.81 8.99
C LEU A 87 11.57 9.28 9.36
N GLN A 88 11.80 9.54 10.65
CA GLN A 88 12.13 10.86 11.15
C GLN A 88 13.65 11.07 11.10
N PRO A 89 14.16 12.13 10.46
CA PRO A 89 15.60 12.37 10.39
C PRO A 89 16.26 12.64 11.75
N GLY A 90 15.48 13.02 12.76
CA GLY A 90 15.97 13.46 14.08
C GLY A 90 16.31 12.32 15.05
N GLY A 91 15.78 11.11 14.84
CA GLY A 91 16.02 9.98 15.75
C GLY A 91 15.38 10.15 17.14
N ASP A 92 14.48 11.12 17.32
CA ASP A 92 13.83 11.47 18.59
C ASP A 92 12.36 11.03 18.66
N GLY A 93 11.86 10.33 17.64
CA GLY A 93 10.51 9.79 17.59
C GLY A 93 10.33 8.57 18.48
N LEU A 94 9.15 8.45 19.08
CA LEU A 94 8.73 7.32 19.94
C LEU A 94 8.91 5.94 19.30
N PHE A 95 8.93 5.85 17.97
CA PHE A 95 9.01 4.61 17.21
C PHE A 95 10.22 4.56 16.27
N ASP A 96 11.22 5.43 16.45
CA ASP A 96 12.34 5.52 15.50
C ASP A 96 13.17 4.23 15.46
N GLU A 97 13.45 3.63 16.62
CA GLU A 97 14.14 2.32 16.68
C GLU A 97 13.39 1.24 15.88
N VAL A 98 12.05 1.22 16.00
CA VAL A 98 11.20 0.29 15.26
C VAL A 98 11.25 0.58 13.76
N GLY A 99 11.18 1.86 13.37
CA GLY A 99 11.32 2.28 11.97
C GLY A 99 12.65 1.84 11.36
N MET A 100 13.76 1.98 12.09
CA MET A 100 15.08 1.53 11.64
C MET A 100 15.17 0.00 11.52
N ILE A 101 14.54 -0.74 12.44
CA ILE A 101 14.47 -2.20 12.34
C ILE A 101 13.69 -2.61 11.08
N PHE A 102 12.58 -1.94 10.78
CA PHE A 102 11.83 -2.18 9.55
C PHE A 102 12.63 -1.83 8.30
N ASP A 103 13.39 -0.74 8.31
CA ASP A 103 14.24 -0.37 7.17
C ASP A 103 15.29 -1.45 6.86
N ILE A 104 15.98 -1.94 7.90
CA ILE A 104 16.93 -3.05 7.77
C ILE A 104 16.21 -4.33 7.32
N LEU A 105 15.01 -4.60 7.84
CA LEU A 105 14.21 -5.75 7.43
C LEU A 105 13.89 -5.69 5.93
N MET A 106 13.46 -4.53 5.43
CA MET A 106 13.16 -4.33 4.01
C MET A 106 14.42 -4.47 3.16
N LEU A 107 15.55 -3.93 3.60
CA LEU A 107 16.83 -4.10 2.91
C LEU A 107 17.23 -5.59 2.73
N VAL A 108 16.94 -6.43 3.73
CA VAL A 108 17.31 -7.85 3.73
C VAL A 108 16.29 -8.73 3.00
N GLN A 109 14.99 -8.45 3.15
CA GLN A 109 13.92 -9.32 2.65
C GLN A 109 13.40 -8.92 1.28
N CYS A 110 13.51 -7.64 0.92
CA CYS A 110 12.87 -7.08 -0.25
C CYS A 110 13.94 -6.48 -1.18
N SER A 111 13.99 -6.94 -2.43
CA SER A 111 15.00 -6.49 -3.39
C SER A 111 14.78 -5.01 -3.75
N GLY A 112 15.47 -4.11 -3.05
CA GLY A 112 15.34 -2.67 -3.21
C GLY A 112 14.26 -2.04 -2.33
N GLY A 113 13.68 -2.80 -1.39
CA GLY A 113 12.77 -2.28 -0.39
C GLY A 113 13.49 -1.40 0.64
N LYS A 114 12.76 -0.43 1.19
CA LYS A 114 13.24 0.50 2.23
C LYS A 114 12.07 1.18 2.92
N GLU A 115 12.27 1.58 4.16
CA GLU A 115 11.44 2.61 4.76
C GLU A 115 11.91 3.99 4.27
N ARG A 116 10.97 4.93 4.14
CA ARG A 116 11.25 6.23 3.52
C ARG A 116 11.03 7.36 4.50
N SER A 117 11.91 8.36 4.44
CA SER A 117 11.66 9.67 5.05
C SER A 117 10.56 10.44 4.30
N GLU A 118 10.03 11.51 4.90
CA GLU A 118 9.04 12.37 4.21
C GLU A 118 9.58 12.93 2.89
N ILE A 119 10.87 13.28 2.83
CA ILE A 119 11.52 13.83 1.63
C ILE A 119 11.56 12.79 0.51
N GLU A 120 11.87 11.53 0.85
CA GLU A 120 11.86 10.44 -0.13
C GLU A 120 10.45 10.09 -0.59
N TRP A 121 9.46 10.11 0.32
CA TRP A 121 8.06 9.98 -0.06
C TRP A 121 7.63 11.04 -1.06
N LYS A 122 8.00 12.31 -0.86
CA LYS A 122 7.71 13.39 -1.83
C LYS A 122 8.28 13.08 -3.20
N ARG A 123 9.53 12.60 -3.29
CA ARG A 123 10.16 12.24 -4.57
C ARG A 123 9.42 11.14 -5.33
N VAL A 124 8.80 10.19 -4.62
CA VAL A 124 8.07 9.07 -5.24
C VAL A 124 6.63 9.46 -5.59
N LEU A 125 6.06 10.47 -4.92
CA LEU A 125 4.67 10.92 -5.09
C LEU A 125 4.50 12.07 -6.08
N GLU A 126 5.54 12.85 -6.34
CA GLU A 126 5.58 13.96 -7.33
C GLU A 126 5.85 13.46 -8.76
#